data_AF-L0KZ10-F1
#
_entry.id   AF-L0KZ10-F1
#
_cell.length_a   1.000
_cell.length_b   1.000
_cell.length_c   1.000
_cell.angle_alpha   90.00
_cell.angle_beta   90.00
_cell.angle_gamma   90.00
#
_symmetry.space_group_name_H-M   'P 1'
#
loop_
_entity.id
_entity.type
_entity.pdbx_description
1 polymer ?
#
loop_
_entity_poly.entity_id
_entity_poly.type
_entity_poly.pdbx_seq_one_letter_code
_entity_poly.pdbx_strand_id
1 'polypeptide(L)'
;MEQEVILDRQIKDCDPKLIRSLMRSEVRKSILLYLYDIYPLSSYPAEIARRVNANPINVIGAIKGVKTRYNCSSSLLHLGIISVIEDNGLKFYQISETGIELAKHLIEISD
;
A
#
# COMPACT_ATOMS: atom_id res chain seq x y z
N MET A 1 5.43 16.07 19.98
CA MET A 1 5.70 17.43 19.45
C MET A 1 6.76 17.43 18.37
N GLU A 2 8.06 17.17 18.62
CA GLU A 2 9.07 17.18 17.54
C GLU A 2 8.92 16.04 16.51
N GLN A 3 8.63 14.81 16.93
CA GLN A 3 8.42 13.69 16.00
C GLN A 3 7.15 13.84 15.15
N GLU A 4 6.12 14.46 15.71
CA GLU A 4 4.84 14.74 15.05
C GLU A 4 5.00 15.83 13.97
N VAL A 5 5.84 16.84 14.23
CA VAL A 5 6.21 17.88 13.27
C VAL A 5 7.13 17.36 12.16
N ILE A 6 7.99 16.38 12.44
CA ILE A 6 8.85 15.74 11.43
C ILE A 6 8.02 14.85 10.50
N LEU A 7 7.07 14.09 11.06
CA LEU A 7 6.16 13.23 10.30
C LEU A 7 5.27 14.04 9.35
N ASP A 8 4.67 15.13 9.85
CA ASP A 8 3.85 16.05 9.05
C ASP A 8 4.66 16.77 7.95
N ARG A 9 5.98 16.94 8.16
CA ARG A 9 6.93 17.42 7.14
C ARG A 9 7.27 16.36 6.09
N GLN A 10 7.59 15.14 6.49
CA GLN A 10 7.89 14.03 5.58
C GLN A 10 6.67 13.69 4.71
N ILE A 11 5.46 13.86 5.24
CA ILE A 11 4.22 13.58 4.50
C ILE A 11 3.85 14.73 3.56
N LYS A 12 4.24 15.98 3.88
CA LYS A 12 4.25 17.09 2.91
C LYS A 12 5.22 16.86 1.75
N ASP A 13 6.32 16.14 1.98
CA ASP A 13 7.27 15.75 0.93
C ASP A 13 6.78 14.53 0.11
N CYS A 14 5.84 13.74 0.65
CA CYS A 14 5.10 12.75 -0.13
C CYS A 14 4.21 13.49 -1.14
N ASP A 15 4.55 13.44 -2.44
CA ASP A 15 3.85 14.17 -3.50
C ASP A 15 2.32 14.09 -3.30
N PRO A 16 1.63 15.21 -3.00
CA PRO A 16 0.19 15.22 -2.77
C PRO A 16 -0.64 14.61 -3.91
N LYS A 17 -0.06 14.46 -5.11
CA LYS A 17 -0.66 13.72 -6.23
C LYS A 17 -0.65 12.21 -6.01
N LEU A 18 0.40 11.64 -5.39
CA LEU A 18 0.49 10.22 -5.06
C LEU A 18 -0.56 9.83 -4.02
N ILE A 19 -0.68 10.61 -2.94
CA ILE A 19 -1.72 10.41 -1.92
C ILE A 19 -3.11 10.48 -2.56
N ARG A 20 -3.40 11.53 -3.33
CA ARG A 20 -4.69 11.65 -4.05
C ARG A 20 -4.94 10.51 -5.04
N SER A 21 -3.91 10.02 -5.71
CA SER A 21 -4.02 8.88 -6.64
C SER A 21 -4.39 7.60 -5.90
N LEU A 22 -3.76 7.33 -4.75
CA LEU A 22 -4.10 6.21 -3.87
C LEU A 22 -5.54 6.32 -3.35
N MET A 23 -5.94 7.53 -2.92
CA MET A 23 -7.27 7.77 -2.36
C MET A 23 -8.43 7.56 -3.35
N ARG A 24 -8.17 7.47 -4.64
CA ARG A 24 -9.21 7.17 -5.65
C ARG A 24 -9.42 5.67 -5.88
N SER A 25 -8.60 4.80 -5.28
CA SER A 25 -8.64 3.36 -5.51
C SER A 25 -8.94 2.62 -4.23
N GLU A 26 -10.19 2.17 -4.09
CA GLU A 26 -10.64 1.39 -2.93
C GLU A 26 -9.81 0.12 -2.75
N VAL A 27 -9.46 -0.59 -3.83
CA VAL A 27 -8.61 -1.78 -3.75
C VAL A 27 -7.23 -1.47 -3.16
N ARG A 28 -6.60 -0.34 -3.53
CA ARG A 28 -5.29 0.03 -2.97
C ARG A 28 -5.39 0.40 -1.50
N LYS A 29 -6.44 1.13 -1.10
CA LYS A 29 -6.71 1.43 0.32
C LYS A 29 -6.92 0.17 1.13
N SER A 30 -7.79 -0.74 0.68
CA SER A 30 -8.07 -1.97 1.41
C SER A 30 -6.83 -2.85 1.56
N ILE A 31 -5.98 -2.94 0.53
CA ILE A 31 -4.70 -3.66 0.63
C ILE A 31 -3.77 -3.00 1.65
N LEU A 32 -3.63 -1.67 1.60
CA LEU A 32 -2.78 -0.93 2.53
C LEU A 32 -3.22 -1.13 3.98
N LEU A 33 -4.51 -0.95 4.26
CA LEU A 33 -5.08 -1.09 5.61
C LEU A 33 -5.01 -2.53 6.11
N TYR A 34 -5.24 -3.52 5.23
CA TYR A 34 -5.07 -4.93 5.60
C TYR A 34 -3.61 -5.25 5.98
N LEU A 35 -2.64 -4.81 5.17
CA LEU A 35 -1.23 -5.05 5.46
C LEU A 35 -0.74 -4.29 6.70
N TYR A 36 -1.34 -3.13 6.98
CA TYR A 36 -1.13 -2.39 8.23
C TYR A 36 -1.65 -3.17 9.44
N ASP A 37 -2.87 -3.71 9.37
CA ASP A 37 -3.51 -4.47 10.45
C ASP A 37 -2.73 -5.73 10.86
N ILE A 38 -2.10 -6.41 9.89
CA ILE A 38 -1.31 -7.61 10.15
C ILE A 38 0.16 -7.33 10.45
N TYR A 39 0.63 -6.08 10.41
CA TYR A 39 2.05 -5.75 10.62
C TYR A 39 2.51 -6.23 12.03
N PRO A 40 3.68 -6.89 12.17
CA PRO A 40 4.79 -7.02 11.21
C PRO A 40 4.73 -8.25 10.29
N LEU A 41 3.58 -8.88 10.09
CA LEU A 41 3.47 -10.04 9.19
C LEU A 41 3.39 -9.62 7.72
N SER A 42 3.58 -10.61 6.84
CA SER A 42 3.41 -10.47 5.39
C SER A 42 2.34 -11.44 4.88
N SER A 43 1.78 -11.16 3.71
CA SER A 43 0.70 -11.96 3.13
C SER A 43 0.93 -12.23 1.65
N TYR A 44 0.52 -13.41 1.18
CA TYR A 44 0.58 -13.77 -0.24
C TYR A 44 -0.65 -13.22 -1.01
N PRO A 45 -0.58 -13.07 -2.35
CA PRO A 45 -1.62 -12.39 -3.13
C PRO A 45 -3.04 -12.95 -2.99
N ALA A 46 -3.18 -14.27 -2.95
CA ALA A 46 -4.50 -14.89 -2.86
C ALA A 46 -5.16 -14.65 -1.49
N GLU A 47 -4.37 -14.62 -0.41
CA GLU A 47 -4.91 -14.22 0.90
C GLU A 47 -5.29 -12.75 0.94
N ILE A 48 -4.45 -11.87 0.37
CA ILE A 48 -4.77 -10.44 0.25
C ILE A 48 -6.11 -10.27 -0.47
N ALA A 49 -6.30 -10.94 -1.61
CA ALA A 49 -7.54 -10.88 -2.38
C ALA A 49 -8.76 -11.35 -1.58
N ARG A 50 -8.62 -12.43 -0.81
CA ARG A 50 -9.66 -12.94 0.08
C ARG A 50 -10.01 -11.93 1.17
N ARG A 51 -9.01 -11.37 1.83
CA ARG A 51 -9.18 -10.46 2.98
C ARG A 51 -9.74 -9.10 2.59
N VAL A 52 -9.33 -8.57 1.45
CA VAL A 52 -9.82 -7.27 0.94
C VAL A 52 -11.08 -7.38 0.09
N ASN A 53 -11.62 -8.60 -0.06
CA ASN A 53 -12.80 -8.91 -0.87
C ASN A 53 -12.74 -8.33 -2.30
N ALA A 54 -11.60 -8.53 -2.98
CA ALA A 54 -11.37 -7.99 -4.32
C ALA A 54 -10.94 -9.09 -5.31
N ASN A 55 -11.22 -8.86 -6.59
CA ASN A 55 -10.79 -9.78 -7.65
C ASN A 55 -9.25 -9.89 -7.68
N PRO A 56 -8.67 -11.11 -7.75
CA PRO A 56 -7.22 -11.32 -7.77
C PRO A 56 -6.48 -10.51 -8.86
N ILE A 57 -7.09 -10.30 -10.03
CA ILE A 57 -6.49 -9.50 -11.11
C ILE A 57 -6.33 -8.04 -10.68
N ASN A 58 -7.34 -7.48 -10.01
CA ASN A 58 -7.28 -6.11 -9.50
C ASN A 58 -6.25 -5.97 -8.37
N VAL A 59 -6.14 -6.99 -7.52
CA VAL A 59 -5.13 -7.03 -6.45
C VAL A 59 -3.72 -7.08 -7.04
N ILE A 60 -3.46 -7.96 -8.01
CA ILE A 60 -2.17 -8.03 -8.70
C ILE A 60 -1.85 -6.71 -9.41
N GLY A 61 -2.83 -6.10 -10.08
CA GLY A 61 -2.69 -4.79 -10.72
C GLY A 61 -2.37 -3.68 -9.71
N ALA A 62 -3.03 -3.67 -8.56
CA ALA A 62 -2.77 -2.70 -7.49
C ALA A 62 -1.37 -2.87 -6.87
N ILE A 63 -0.94 -4.12 -6.66
CA ILE A 63 0.36 -4.43 -6.05
C ILE A 63 1.51 -4.16 -7.03
N LYS A 64 1.45 -4.67 -8.26
CA LYS A 64 2.59 -4.70 -9.22
C LYS A 64 2.41 -3.89 -10.50
N GLY A 65 1.20 -3.42 -10.79
CA GLY A 65 0.85 -2.89 -12.12
C GLY A 65 0.62 -4.00 -13.16
N VAL A 66 0.16 -3.63 -14.35
CA VAL A 66 -0.12 -4.57 -15.46
C VAL A 66 0.68 -4.15 -16.69
N LYS A 67 1.47 -5.09 -17.23
CA LYS A 67 2.56 -4.87 -18.22
C LYS A 67 2.17 -4.18 -19.55
N THR A 68 0.90 -4.08 -19.93
CA THR A 68 0.54 -3.75 -21.34
C THR A 68 -0.34 -2.52 -21.55
N ARG A 69 -0.77 -1.82 -20.49
CA ARG A 69 -1.70 -0.67 -20.64
C ARG A 69 -1.76 0.29 -19.46
N TYR A 70 -1.38 -0.15 -18.26
CA TYR A 70 -1.45 0.66 -17.05
C TYR A 70 -0.04 1.01 -16.59
N ASN A 71 0.23 2.30 -16.52
CA ASN A 71 1.50 2.89 -16.12
C ASN A 71 2.03 2.20 -14.83
N CYS A 72 3.14 1.46 -14.93
CA CYS A 72 3.80 0.79 -13.79
C CYS A 72 4.11 1.75 -12.62
N SER A 73 4.10 3.06 -12.91
CA SER A 73 4.37 4.17 -12.02
C SER A 73 3.37 4.43 -10.89
N SER A 74 2.32 3.61 -10.73
CA SER A 74 1.26 3.85 -9.73
C SER A 74 0.89 2.65 -8.85
N SER A 75 1.59 1.53 -9.01
CA SER A 75 1.39 0.35 -8.17
C SER A 75 1.97 0.56 -6.77
N LEU A 76 1.39 -0.11 -5.77
CA LEU A 76 1.83 0.01 -4.37
C LEU A 76 3.32 -0.35 -4.22
N LEU A 77 3.78 -1.39 -4.92
CA LEU A 77 5.18 -1.82 -4.88
C LEU A 77 6.11 -0.80 -5.54
N HIS A 78 5.72 -0.25 -6.71
CA HIS A 78 6.53 0.76 -7.39
C HIS A 78 6.62 2.08 -6.59
N LEU A 79 5.57 2.42 -5.85
CA LEU A 79 5.53 3.59 -4.98
C LEU A 79 6.26 3.40 -3.65
N GLY A 80 6.82 2.23 -3.38
CA GLY A 80 7.53 1.94 -2.12
C GLY A 80 6.62 1.87 -0.89
N ILE A 81 5.30 1.75 -1.08
CA ILE A 81 4.29 1.70 -0.01
C ILE A 81 4.24 0.31 0.65
N ILE A 82 4.57 -0.70 -0.14
CA ILE A 82 4.72 -2.09 0.30
C ILE A 82 6.05 -2.62 -0.19
N SER A 83 6.59 -3.62 0.50
CA SER A 83 7.75 -4.40 0.10
C SER A 83 7.33 -5.80 -0.33
N VAL A 84 8.24 -6.51 -1.02
CA VAL A 84 8.08 -7.92 -1.36
C VAL A 84 9.17 -8.73 -0.67
N ILE A 85 8.77 -9.83 -0.05
CA ILE A 85 9.63 -10.84 0.56
C ILE A 85 9.50 -12.08 -0.32
N GLU A 86 10.62 -12.61 -0.79
CA GLU A 86 10.67 -13.83 -1.59
C GLU A 86 11.26 -14.96 -0.75
N ASP A 87 10.48 -16.02 -0.57
CA ASP A 87 10.88 -17.21 0.17
C ASP A 87 10.46 -18.46 -0.62
N ASN A 88 11.42 -19.35 -0.91
CA ASN A 88 11.20 -20.58 -1.68
C ASN A 88 10.43 -20.37 -3.01
N GLY A 89 10.68 -19.25 -3.70
CA GLY A 89 10.01 -18.89 -4.96
C GLY A 89 8.58 -18.36 -4.80
N LEU A 90 8.09 -18.25 -3.56
CA LEU A 90 6.81 -17.61 -3.22
C LEU A 90 7.03 -16.15 -2.87
N LYS A 91 6.04 -15.31 -3.19
CA LYS A 91 6.09 -13.86 -2.93
C LYS A 91 5.06 -13.46 -1.89
N PHE A 92 5.55 -12.80 -0.86
CA PHE A 92 4.76 -12.22 0.22
C PHE A 92 4.93 -10.71 0.19
N TYR A 93 3.89 -9.98 0.59
CA TYR A 93 3.91 -8.53 0.64
C TYR A 93 3.70 -8.07 2.07
N GLN A 94 4.46 -7.06 2.45
CA GLN A 94 4.43 -6.44 3.76
C GLN A 94 4.32 -4.93 3.55
N ILE A 95 3.66 -4.24 4.48
CA ILE A 95 3.65 -2.78 4.48
C ILE A 95 5.06 -2.24 4.77
N SER A 96 5.47 -1.17 4.08
CA SER A 96 6.73 -0.47 4.36
C SER A 96 6.54 0.59 5.45
N GLU A 97 7.63 1.21 5.91
CA GLU A 97 7.57 2.36 6.81
C GLU A 97 6.74 3.51 6.21
N THR A 98 6.98 3.86 4.95
CA THR A 98 6.17 4.85 4.22
C THR A 98 4.70 4.45 4.16
N GLY A 99 4.41 3.16 3.95
CA GLY A 99 3.04 2.66 3.96
C GLY A 99 2.36 2.78 5.32
N ILE A 100 3.09 2.53 6.42
CA ILE A 100 2.59 2.67 7.78
C ILE A 100 2.16 4.12 8.05
N GLU A 101 2.98 5.10 7.67
CA GLU A 101 2.66 6.51 7.83
C GLU A 101 1.41 6.91 7.05
N LEU A 102 1.31 6.47 5.79
CA LEU A 102 0.13 6.66 4.95
C LEU A 102 -1.13 6.03 5.55
N ALA A 103 -1.03 4.82 6.09
CA ALA A 103 -2.16 4.11 6.69
C ALA A 103 -2.69 4.85 7.93
N LYS A 104 -1.80 5.35 8.80
CA LYS A 104 -2.17 6.15 9.98
C LYS A 104 -2.97 7.39 9.60
N HIS A 105 -2.50 8.15 8.61
CA HIS A 105 -3.24 9.32 8.14
C HIS A 105 -4.60 9.01 7.53
N LEU A 106 -4.74 7.87 6.84
CA LEU A 106 -6.04 7.46 6.31
C LEU A 106 -7.05 7.18 7.43
N ILE A 107 -6.58 6.60 8.54
CA ILE A 107 -7.40 6.32 9.72
C ILE A 107 -7.79 7.64 10.39
N GLU A 108 -6.82 8.53 10.63
CA GLU A 108 -7.06 9.85 11.27
C GLU A 108 -8.05 10.75 10.52
N ILE A 109 -8.09 10.70 9.17
CA ILE A 109 -9.03 11.50 8.36
C ILE A 109 -10.45 10.90 8.38
N SER A 110 -10.58 9.62 8.73
CA SER A 110 -11.85 8.89 8.69
C SER A 110 -12.62 8.92 10.03
N ASP A 111 -11.98 9.40 11.09
CA ASP A 111 -12.54 9.66 12.43
C ASP A 111 -12.97 11.13 12.61
#